data_AF-A0A1C6INZ8-F1
#
_entry.id   AF-A0A1C6INZ8-F1
#
_cell.length_a   1.000
_cell.length_b   1.000
_cell.length_c   1.000
_cell.angle_alpha   90.00
_cell.angle_beta   90.00
_cell.angle_gamma   90.00
#
_symmetry.space_group_name_H-M   'P 1'
#
loop_
_entity.id
_entity.type
_entity.pdbx_description
1 polymer ?
#
loop_
_entity_poly.entity_id
_entity_poly.type
_entity_poly.pdbx_seq_one_letter_code
_entity_poly.pdbx_strand_id
1 'polypeptide(L)'
;MLSYAVKNGLFHPNCRHTMTQYIHGRTQIPEQIPAEKIKEQRELEQKQRAMERKIRKFKRFAAGTLDPDTAKAYRKKVRQAQQKLKAFINANSEVLRRDYSREKVYGVGLSIILDTIIKKFDRRKPFEGTHRTVVCST
;
A
#
# COMPACT_ATOMS: atom_id res chain seq x y z
N MET A 1 -29.56 -25.06 -5.05
CA MET A 1 -29.60 -23.67 -5.54
C MET A 1 -28.56 -22.72 -4.90
N LEU A 2 -27.95 -22.96 -3.74
CA LEU A 2 -26.74 -22.22 -3.34
C LEU A 2 -25.45 -23.01 -3.62
N SER A 3 -25.50 -24.32 -3.38
CA SER A 3 -24.41 -25.28 -3.65
C SER A 3 -23.89 -25.23 -5.09
N TYR A 4 -24.78 -25.11 -6.08
CA TYR A 4 -24.40 -24.96 -7.49
C TYR A 4 -23.63 -23.64 -7.74
N ALA A 5 -24.09 -22.52 -7.21
CA ALA A 5 -23.42 -21.23 -7.39
C ALA A 5 -22.04 -21.19 -6.70
N VAL A 6 -21.94 -21.77 -5.50
CA VAL A 6 -20.67 -21.93 -4.77
C VAL A 6 -19.69 -22.80 -5.56
N LYS A 7 -20.16 -23.93 -6.13
CA LYS A 7 -19.35 -24.77 -7.01
C LYS A 7 -18.84 -24.02 -8.25
N ASN A 8 -19.61 -23.06 -8.74
CA ASN A 8 -19.23 -22.17 -9.85
C ASN A 8 -18.45 -20.91 -9.42
N GLY A 9 -18.00 -20.82 -8.17
CA GLY A 9 -17.07 -19.78 -7.71
C GLY A 9 -17.69 -18.63 -6.89
N LEU A 10 -18.96 -18.73 -6.51
CA LEU A 10 -19.51 -17.81 -5.51
C LEU A 10 -18.73 -17.93 -4.19
N PHE A 11 -18.24 -16.81 -3.66
CA PHE A 11 -17.36 -16.70 -2.47
C PHE A 11 -15.92 -17.21 -2.60
N HIS A 12 -15.32 -17.23 -3.80
CA HIS A 12 -13.87 -17.46 -3.92
C HIS A 12 -13.04 -16.29 -3.32
N PRO A 13 -11.74 -16.44 -3.01
CA PRO A 13 -10.95 -15.39 -2.35
C PRO A 13 -10.87 -14.04 -3.10
N ASN A 14 -10.88 -14.06 -4.43
CA ASN A 14 -10.94 -12.86 -5.26
C ASN A 14 -12.36 -12.31 -5.51
N CYS A 15 -13.39 -12.92 -4.92
CA CYS A 15 -14.79 -12.65 -5.20
C CYS A 15 -15.25 -11.49 -4.31
N ARG A 16 -15.89 -10.48 -4.88
CA ARG A 16 -16.34 -9.28 -4.13
C ARG A 16 -17.82 -9.33 -3.75
N HIS A 17 -18.41 -10.52 -3.72
CA HIS A 17 -19.83 -10.67 -3.40
C HIS A 17 -20.06 -10.42 -1.91
N THR A 18 -21.09 -9.64 -1.62
CA THR A 18 -21.58 -9.41 -0.26
C THR A 18 -22.95 -10.06 -0.14
N MET A 19 -23.17 -10.83 0.92
CA MET A 19 -24.49 -11.37 1.22
C MET A 19 -25.38 -10.26 1.78
N THR A 20 -26.45 -9.94 1.07
CA THR A 20 -27.47 -8.97 1.50
C THR A 20 -28.82 -9.68 1.57
N GLN A 21 -29.63 -9.33 2.56
CA GLN A 21 -30.96 -9.91 2.73
C GLN A 21 -31.90 -9.33 1.68
N TYR A 22 -32.69 -10.19 1.04
CA TYR A 22 -33.75 -9.76 0.14
C TYR A 22 -35.01 -9.46 0.96
N ILE A 23 -35.43 -8.19 0.94
CA ILE A 23 -36.67 -7.72 1.55
C ILE A 23 -37.68 -7.48 0.43
N HIS A 24 -38.76 -8.27 0.42
CA HIS A 24 -39.86 -8.17 -0.53
C HIS A 24 -40.43 -6.73 -0.58
N GLY A 25 -40.67 -6.21 -1.78
CA GLY A 25 -41.25 -4.86 -1.99
C GLY A 25 -40.30 -3.69 -1.74
N ARG A 26 -39.14 -3.90 -1.11
CA ARG A 26 -38.14 -2.85 -0.86
C ARG A 26 -36.85 -3.05 -1.65
N THR A 27 -36.42 -4.29 -1.82
CA THR A 27 -35.15 -4.60 -2.48
C THR A 27 -35.36 -4.64 -3.98
N GLN A 28 -34.76 -3.69 -4.68
CA GLN A 28 -34.74 -3.67 -6.14
C GLN A 28 -33.53 -4.46 -6.62
N ILE A 29 -33.75 -5.42 -7.51
CA ILE A 29 -32.67 -6.19 -8.12
C ILE A 29 -32.00 -5.29 -9.15
N PRO A 30 -30.69 -5.03 -9.04
CA PRO A 30 -29.99 -4.19 -10.00
C PRO A 30 -29.91 -4.87 -11.37
N GLU A 31 -29.84 -4.06 -12.42
CA GLU A 31 -29.61 -4.57 -13.77
C GLU A 31 -28.25 -5.26 -13.88
N GLN A 32 -28.20 -6.31 -14.69
CA GLN A 32 -26.98 -7.06 -14.92
C GLN A 32 -26.02 -6.24 -15.77
N ILE A 33 -24.80 -6.04 -15.28
CA ILE A 33 -23.73 -5.37 -16.03
C ILE A 33 -23.30 -6.30 -17.18
N PRO A 34 -23.12 -5.79 -18.41
CA PRO A 34 -22.68 -6.60 -19.54
C PRO A 34 -21.32 -7.26 -19.26
N ALA A 35 -21.20 -8.54 -19.64
CA ALA A 35 -20.04 -9.37 -19.31
C ALA A 35 -18.72 -8.82 -19.86
N GLU A 36 -18.75 -8.13 -21.00
CA GLU A 36 -17.59 -7.52 -21.64
C GLU A 36 -16.96 -6.43 -20.77
N LYS A 37 -17.79 -5.49 -20.27
CA LYS A 37 -17.32 -4.43 -19.36
C LYS A 37 -16.69 -5.00 -18.09
N ILE A 38 -17.24 -6.09 -17.55
CA ILE A 38 -16.68 -6.77 -16.37
C ILE A 38 -15.29 -7.36 -16.67
N LYS A 39 -15.10 -7.93 -17.86
CA LYS A 39 -13.81 -8.50 -18.29
C LYS A 39 -12.76 -7.40 -18.43
N GLU A 40 -13.08 -6.31 -19.12
CA GLU A 40 -12.17 -5.17 -19.32
C GLU A 40 -11.71 -4.55 -17.99
N GLN A 41 -12.65 -4.27 -17.09
CA GLN A 41 -12.32 -3.75 -15.76
C GLN A 41 -11.41 -4.72 -15.00
N ARG A 42 -11.70 -6.03 -15.05
CA ARG A 42 -10.87 -7.06 -14.41
C ARG A 42 -9.45 -7.08 -14.98
N GLU A 43 -9.27 -6.95 -16.29
CA GLU A 43 -7.94 -6.90 -16.92
C GLU A 43 -7.14 -5.67 -16.49
N LEU A 44 -7.78 -4.50 -16.43
CA LEU A 44 -7.16 -3.27 -15.95
C LEU A 44 -6.72 -3.40 -14.48
N GLU A 45 -7.58 -3.95 -13.63
CA GLU A 45 -7.24 -4.23 -12.24
C GLU A 45 -6.05 -5.20 -12.14
N GLN A 46 -6.04 -6.28 -12.93
CA GLN A 46 -4.94 -7.26 -12.94
C GLN A 46 -3.61 -6.62 -13.36
N LYS A 47 -3.63 -5.75 -14.39
CA LYS A 47 -2.47 -4.96 -14.82
C LYS A 47 -1.98 -4.05 -13.69
N GLN A 48 -2.89 -3.35 -12.99
CA GLN A 48 -2.57 -2.55 -11.82
C GLN A 48 -1.89 -3.41 -10.71
N ARG A 49 -2.47 -4.57 -10.37
CA ARG A 49 -1.88 -5.48 -9.36
C ARG A 49 -0.50 -5.98 -9.74
N ALA A 50 -0.26 -6.24 -11.03
CA ALA A 50 1.06 -6.64 -11.51
C ALA A 50 2.10 -5.53 -11.31
N MET A 51 1.74 -4.27 -11.56
CA MET A 51 2.62 -3.13 -11.31
C MET A 51 2.87 -2.90 -9.81
N GLU A 52 1.85 -3.01 -8.97
CA GLU A 52 2.00 -2.93 -7.50
C GLU A 52 2.95 -4.02 -6.97
N ARG A 53 2.84 -5.25 -7.48
CA ARG A 53 3.78 -6.35 -7.14
C ARG A 53 5.22 -6.01 -7.53
N LYS A 54 5.45 -5.43 -8.72
CA LYS A 54 6.79 -4.98 -9.16
C LYS A 54 7.36 -3.92 -8.22
N ILE A 55 6.56 -2.95 -7.79
CA ILE A 55 6.97 -1.92 -6.83
C ILE A 55 7.38 -2.57 -5.50
N ARG A 56 6.56 -3.48 -4.95
CA ARG A 56 6.91 -4.20 -3.71
C ARG A 56 8.20 -5.00 -3.87
N LYS A 57 8.41 -5.66 -5.01
CA LYS A 57 9.64 -6.41 -5.31
C LYS A 57 10.87 -5.51 -5.23
N PHE A 58 10.85 -4.35 -5.89
CA PHE A 58 11.98 -3.42 -5.86
C PHE A 58 12.20 -2.79 -4.47
N LYS A 59 11.13 -2.50 -3.72
CA LYS A 59 11.25 -2.02 -2.34
C LYS A 59 11.91 -3.07 -1.44
N ARG A 60 11.54 -4.35 -1.58
CA ARG A 60 12.18 -5.45 -0.86
C ARG A 60 13.66 -5.57 -1.19
N PHE A 61 14.03 -5.51 -2.47
CA PHE A 61 15.44 -5.53 -2.86
C PHE A 61 16.22 -4.33 -2.31
N ALA A 62 15.70 -3.12 -2.44
CA ALA A 62 16.34 -1.92 -1.91
C ALA A 62 16.60 -1.98 -0.40
N ALA A 63 15.79 -2.74 0.34
CA ALA A 63 15.90 -2.89 1.79
C ALA A 63 16.71 -4.14 2.20
N GLY A 64 16.79 -5.18 1.36
CA GLY A 64 17.54 -6.40 1.61
C GLY A 64 18.97 -6.40 1.03
N THR A 65 19.33 -5.43 0.19
CA THR A 65 20.68 -5.33 -0.37
C THR A 65 21.63 -4.61 0.61
N LEU A 66 22.80 -5.20 0.86
CA LEU A 66 23.82 -4.65 1.75
C LEU A 66 24.65 -3.54 1.10
N ASP A 67 24.94 -3.67 -0.20
CA ASP A 67 25.70 -2.68 -0.95
C ASP A 67 24.89 -1.38 -1.18
N PRO A 68 25.43 -0.21 -0.79
CA PRO A 68 24.70 1.06 -0.87
C PRO A 68 24.40 1.51 -2.31
N ASP A 69 25.27 1.22 -3.27
CA ASP A 69 25.12 1.69 -4.65
C ASP A 69 24.03 0.93 -5.39
N THR A 70 24.01 -0.39 -5.27
CA THR A 70 22.91 -1.22 -5.78
C THR A 70 21.59 -0.93 -5.07
N ALA A 71 21.59 -0.69 -3.75
CA ALA A 71 20.39 -0.25 -3.03
C ALA A 71 19.85 1.09 -3.58
N LYS A 72 20.73 2.06 -3.89
CA LYS A 72 20.37 3.33 -4.53
C LYS A 72 19.78 3.11 -5.93
N ALA A 73 20.34 2.20 -6.72
CA ALA A 73 19.80 1.83 -8.02
C ALA A 73 18.38 1.24 -7.92
N TYR A 74 18.12 0.37 -6.93
CA TYR A 74 16.78 -0.16 -6.69
C TYR A 74 15.78 0.92 -6.25
N ARG A 75 16.20 1.88 -5.40
CA ARG A 75 15.35 3.03 -5.05
C ARG A 75 14.98 3.87 -6.28
N LYS A 76 15.89 4.04 -7.23
CA LYS A 76 15.60 4.70 -8.53
C LYS A 76 14.56 3.91 -9.33
N LYS A 77 14.70 2.58 -9.41
CA LYS A 77 13.72 1.69 -10.07
C LYS A 77 12.34 1.76 -9.41
N VAL A 78 12.26 1.86 -8.08
CA VAL A 78 10.99 2.07 -7.35
C VAL A 78 10.30 3.35 -7.83
N ARG A 79 11.01 4.48 -7.88
CA ARG A 79 10.44 5.77 -8.32
C ARG A 79 9.91 5.69 -9.76
N GLN A 80 10.68 5.09 -10.66
CA GLN A 80 10.27 4.90 -12.05
C GLN A 80 9.01 4.01 -12.15
N ALA A 81 8.95 2.91 -11.39
CA ALA A 81 7.78 2.04 -11.38
C ALA A 81 6.54 2.74 -10.79
N GLN A 82 6.71 3.55 -9.73
CA GLN A 82 5.63 4.35 -9.14
C GLN A 82 5.12 5.43 -10.09
N GLN A 83 6.00 6.04 -10.90
CA GLN A 83 5.61 7.00 -11.92
C GLN A 83 4.81 6.33 -13.04
N LYS A 84 5.26 5.17 -13.52
CA LYS A 84 4.51 4.36 -14.50
C LYS A 84 3.13 3.97 -13.99
N LEU A 85 3.04 3.51 -12.74
CA LEU A 85 1.77 3.19 -12.10
C LEU A 85 0.86 4.43 -12.01
N LYS A 86 1.39 5.59 -11.63
CA LYS A 86 0.63 6.85 -11.58
C LYS A 86 0.07 7.20 -12.95
N ALA A 87 0.90 7.17 -13.99
CA ALA A 87 0.48 7.47 -15.36
C ALA A 87 -0.62 6.50 -15.84
N PHE A 88 -0.46 5.20 -15.57
CA PHE A 88 -1.47 4.20 -15.92
C PHE A 88 -2.81 4.43 -15.22
N ILE A 89 -2.79 4.75 -13.91
CA ILE A 89 -4.01 5.03 -13.15
C ILE A 89 -4.66 6.33 -13.64
N ASN A 90 -3.87 7.37 -13.91
CA ASN A 90 -4.40 8.63 -14.44
C ASN A 90 -5.06 8.44 -15.82
N ALA A 91 -4.50 7.59 -16.68
CA ALA A 91 -5.10 7.26 -17.98
C ALA A 91 -6.40 6.44 -17.87
N ASN A 92 -6.66 5.82 -16.72
CA ASN A 92 -7.82 4.96 -16.48
C ASN A 92 -8.55 5.38 -15.19
N SER A 93 -8.64 6.69 -14.93
CA SER A 93 -9.12 7.24 -13.65
C SER A 93 -10.59 6.99 -13.38
N GLU A 94 -11.37 6.68 -14.41
CA GLU A 94 -12.80 6.34 -14.30
C GLU A 94 -13.01 5.01 -13.55
N VAL A 95 -12.10 4.05 -13.72
CA VAL A 95 -12.22 2.69 -13.18
C VAL A 95 -11.20 2.44 -12.06
N LEU A 96 -9.97 2.90 -12.22
CA LEU A 96 -8.87 2.53 -11.33
C LEU A 96 -8.59 3.59 -10.28
N ARG A 97 -8.36 3.14 -9.05
CA ARG A 97 -7.92 3.98 -7.93
C ARG A 97 -6.60 3.50 -7.36
N ARG A 98 -5.71 4.45 -7.04
CA ARG A 98 -4.45 4.15 -6.35
C ARG A 98 -4.65 3.95 -4.86
N ASP A 99 -4.10 2.87 -4.33
CA ASP A 99 -4.07 2.57 -2.90
C ASP A 99 -2.63 2.40 -2.41
N TYR A 100 -2.14 3.38 -1.67
CA TYR A 100 -0.77 3.41 -1.18
C TYR A 100 -0.46 2.31 -0.15
N SER A 101 -1.47 1.81 0.57
CA SER A 101 -1.28 0.74 1.57
C SER A 101 -0.73 -0.53 0.93
N ARG A 102 -1.10 -0.80 -0.32
CA ARG A 102 -0.71 -1.98 -1.08
C ARG A 102 0.73 -1.93 -1.58
N GLU A 103 1.34 -0.76 -1.61
CA GLU A 103 2.76 -0.61 -1.94
C GLU A 103 3.67 -0.69 -0.71
N LYS A 104 3.10 -0.75 0.50
CA LYS A 104 3.89 -0.85 1.73
C LYS A 104 4.52 -2.25 1.82
N VAL A 105 5.72 -2.28 2.38
CA VAL A 105 6.44 -3.51 2.71
C VAL A 105 6.59 -3.51 4.23
N TYR A 106 6.02 -4.50 4.89
CA TYR A 106 6.12 -4.71 6.33
C TYR A 106 7.23 -5.73 6.61
N GLY A 107 7.93 -5.58 7.75
CA GLY A 107 8.96 -6.53 8.18
C GLY A 107 10.37 -6.30 7.62
N VAL A 108 10.64 -5.16 6.97
CA VAL A 108 12.00 -4.79 6.53
C VAL A 108 12.33 -3.41 7.11
N GLY A 109 12.87 -3.39 8.32
CA GLY A 109 13.45 -2.19 8.93
C GLY A 109 12.78 -1.70 10.23
N LEU A 110 12.80 -2.51 11.28
CA LEU A 110 12.91 -1.96 12.64
C LEU A 110 14.26 -1.26 12.83
N SER A 111 15.30 -1.67 12.08
CA SER A 111 16.63 -1.04 12.11
C SER A 111 16.66 0.36 11.53
N ILE A 112 15.98 0.64 10.40
CA ILE A 112 16.01 1.98 9.78
C ILE A 112 15.28 3.01 10.65
N ILE A 113 14.17 2.61 11.29
CA ILE A 113 13.42 3.49 12.21
C ILE A 113 14.25 3.73 13.49
N LEU A 114 14.88 2.69 14.06
CA LEU A 114 15.81 2.86 15.19
C LEU A 114 16.99 3.76 14.80
N ASP A 115 17.66 3.55 13.67
CA ASP A 115 18.81 4.37 13.24
C ASP A 115 18.43 5.83 13.06
N THR A 116 17.22 6.10 12.56
CA THR A 116 16.73 7.48 12.39
C THR A 116 16.39 8.10 13.74
N ILE A 117 15.87 7.33 14.69
CA ILE A 117 15.57 7.77 16.06
C ILE A 117 16.88 7.98 16.86
N ILE A 118 17.84 7.06 16.78
CA ILE A 118 19.16 7.13 17.41
C ILE A 118 19.93 8.36 16.89
N LYS A 119 20.00 8.56 15.56
CA LYS A 119 20.61 9.77 14.99
C LYS A 119 19.88 11.06 15.37
N LYS A 120 18.59 11.00 15.74
CA LYS A 120 17.82 12.17 16.22
C LYS A 120 17.95 12.37 17.73
N PHE A 121 18.35 11.33 18.46
CA PHE A 121 18.70 11.37 19.88
C PHE A 121 20.10 11.96 20.07
N ASP A 122 21.11 11.47 19.35
CA ASP A 122 22.51 11.96 19.41
C ASP A 122 22.68 13.42 18.95
N ARG A 123 21.74 13.94 18.13
CA ARG A 123 21.77 15.33 17.67
C ARG A 123 21.13 16.33 18.63
N ARG A 124 20.55 15.89 19.75
CA ARG A 124 20.11 16.82 20.80
C ARG A 124 21.35 17.19 21.60
N LYS A 125 21.76 18.46 21.56
CA LYS A 125 22.82 18.94 22.46
C LYS A 125 22.42 18.61 23.90
N PRO A 126 23.36 18.18 24.77
CA PRO A 126 23.08 18.04 26.19
C PRO A 126 22.53 19.37 26.71
N PHE A 127 21.50 19.30 27.54
CA PHE A 127 20.95 20.47 28.20
C PHE A 127 22.00 21.00 29.17
N GLU A 128 22.75 22.03 28.75
CA GLU A 128 23.66 22.78 29.62
C GLU A 128 22.80 23.55 30.63
N GLY A 129 22.48 22.89 31.74
CA GLY A 129 21.80 23.51 32.86
C GLY A 129 22.75 24.53 33.50
N THR A 130 22.48 25.82 33.32
CA THR A 130 23.12 26.86 34.11
C THR A 130 22.68 26.72 35.56
N HIS A 131 23.56 26.19 36.42
CA HIS A 131 23.37 26.21 37.87
C HIS A 131 23.36 27.67 38.33
N ARG A 132 22.18 28.25 38.54
CA ARG A 132 22.03 29.49 39.31
C ARG A 132 22.28 29.14 40.78
N THR A 133 23.47 29.45 41.28
CA THR A 133 23.73 29.48 42.72
C THR A 133 22.93 30.63 43.33
N VAL A 134 21.90 30.30 44.09
CA VAL A 134 21.18 31.27 44.92
C VAL A 134 22.07 31.53 46.13
N VAL A 135 22.72 32.69 46.15
CA VAL A 135 23.46 33.16 47.32
C VAL A 135 22.41 33.63 48.33
N CYS A 136 22.16 32.85 49.39
CA CYS A 136 21.37 33.31 50.52
C CYS A 136 22.21 34.28 51.33
N SER A 137 21.90 35.58 51.24
CA SER A 137 22.38 36.58 52.20
C SER A 137 21.49 36.55 53.44
N THR A 138 22.12 36.32 54.59
CA THR A 138 21.59 36.33 55.96
C THR A 138 21.01 37.67 56.38
#